data_AF-A0A2X4V3W8-F1
#
_entry.id   AF-A0A2X4V3W8-F1
#
_cell.length_a   1.000
_cell.length_b   1.000
_cell.length_c   1.000
_cell.angle_alpha   90.00
_cell.angle_beta   90.00
_cell.angle_gamma   90.00
#
_symmetry.space_group_name_H-M   'P 1'
#
loop_
_entity.id
_entity.type
_entity.pdbx_description
1 polymer ?
#
loop_
_entity_poly.entity_id
_entity_poly.type
_entity_poly.pdbx_seq_one_letter_code
_entity_poly.pdbx_strand_id
1 'polypeptide(L)'
;MKVMLPDFSRASVMVVGDVMLDRYWHGPTSRISPEAPVPVVKVNTVEDRPGGAANVAMNIASLGGGSRLVGLTGMDEAARVLNTRLDEVNVRCDFVTVPSCPTITKLRVLSRNQQLLRLDFEEGFENVDPQPMLDRVQQALPQLGALVLSDYAKGALNCVQSLIALGRKAGVPVLIDPKGSDFERYRGATLLTPNLSEFEAVVGHCKTEEELVVRGMALIERFEFSALLVTRSENGMTLLQPGKDPFHLPTQAQEVYDVTGAGDTVIGVLAASMASGLSMEEACFMANAAAGVVVGKLGTSTVSPIELENAIRGRADTGFGVMDEAQLKQAVAHARRRGEKVVMTNGCFDILHAGHVSYLANARKLGDRLIVAVNSDASTRRLKGETRPVNPLAQRMIVLSALESVDWVVSFEEDTPQRLIADVLPDLLVKGGDYKPEDIAGSEEVWAAGGDVRVLNFEDGCSTSNIIKTIRERG
;
A
#
# COMPACT_ATOMS: atom_id res chain seq x y z
N MET A 1 7.77 -0.52 10.97
CA MET A 1 7.08 -1.83 11.04
C MET A 1 7.58 -2.66 9.85
N LYS A 2 8.18 -3.85 10.04
CA LYS A 2 8.61 -4.68 8.89
C LYS A 2 7.39 -5.48 8.43
N VAL A 3 6.55 -4.85 7.61
CA VAL A 3 5.32 -5.49 7.14
C VAL A 3 5.70 -6.31 5.90
N MET A 4 5.73 -7.63 6.04
CA MET A 4 5.78 -8.54 4.91
C MET A 4 4.35 -8.75 4.40
N LEU A 5 4.19 -8.99 3.10
CA LEU A 5 2.91 -9.40 2.55
C LEU A 5 2.42 -10.67 3.25
N PRO A 6 1.20 -10.67 3.81
CA PRO A 6 0.62 -11.87 4.37
C PRO A 6 0.22 -12.82 3.24
N ASP A 7 0.03 -14.08 3.59
CA ASP A 7 -0.58 -15.07 2.69
C ASP A 7 -2.09 -14.81 2.60
N PHE A 8 -2.49 -13.96 1.65
CA PHE A 8 -3.89 -13.59 1.44
C PHE A 8 -4.78 -14.78 1.07
N SER A 9 -4.23 -15.93 0.63
CA SER A 9 -5.05 -17.12 0.34
C SER A 9 -5.78 -17.66 1.57
N ARG A 10 -5.34 -17.27 2.77
CA ARG A 10 -5.98 -17.58 4.06
C ARG A 10 -7.07 -16.59 4.44
N ALA A 11 -7.13 -15.43 3.79
CA ALA A 11 -8.17 -14.45 4.03
C ALA A 11 -9.51 -14.98 3.53
N SER A 12 -10.53 -14.90 4.38
CA SER A 12 -11.92 -15.17 4.03
C SER A 12 -12.74 -13.96 4.45
N VAL A 13 -13.18 -13.16 3.49
CA VAL A 13 -13.89 -11.90 3.74
C VAL A 13 -15.25 -11.95 3.06
N MET A 14 -16.28 -11.57 3.80
CA MET A 14 -17.59 -11.28 3.22
C MET A 14 -17.81 -9.79 3.14
N VAL A 15 -18.18 -9.31 1.96
CA VAL A 15 -18.66 -7.94 1.75
C VAL A 15 -20.18 -7.98 1.68
N VAL A 16 -20.83 -7.09 2.42
CA VAL A 16 -22.27 -6.86 2.39
C VAL A 16 -22.51 -5.40 2.10
N GLY A 17 -23.31 -5.06 1.10
CA GLY A 17 -23.56 -3.65 0.82
C GLY A 17 -24.31 -3.37 -0.47
N ASP A 18 -24.28 -2.10 -0.83
CA ASP A 18 -24.91 -1.59 -2.04
C ASP A 18 -24.05 -1.95 -3.27
N VAL A 19 -24.58 -2.85 -4.10
CA VAL A 19 -23.93 -3.33 -5.32
C VAL A 19 -24.45 -2.53 -6.51
N MET A 20 -23.54 -2.08 -7.38
CA MET A 20 -23.92 -1.32 -8.57
C MET A 20 -23.07 -1.66 -9.79
N LEU A 21 -23.62 -1.39 -10.98
CA LEU A 21 -22.92 -1.51 -12.26
C LEU A 21 -22.50 -0.12 -12.75
N ASP A 22 -21.20 0.13 -12.84
CA ASP A 22 -20.66 1.29 -13.53
C ASP A 22 -20.51 0.99 -15.03
N ARG A 23 -21.35 1.62 -15.85
CA ARG A 23 -21.39 1.43 -17.30
C ARG A 23 -20.82 2.64 -18.02
N TYR A 24 -19.96 2.41 -19.01
CA TYR A 24 -19.29 3.45 -19.77
C TYR A 24 -19.60 3.29 -21.26
N TRP A 25 -20.19 4.32 -21.85
CA TRP A 25 -20.46 4.39 -23.28
C TRP A 25 -19.49 5.36 -23.93
N HIS A 26 -18.59 4.85 -24.76
CA HIS A 26 -17.62 5.64 -25.49
C HIS A 26 -18.08 5.84 -26.93
N GLY A 27 -17.87 7.05 -27.44
CA GLY A 27 -18.13 7.35 -28.84
C GLY A 27 -17.74 8.77 -29.22
N PRO A 28 -17.43 9.04 -30.51
CA PRO A 28 -17.19 10.40 -30.97
C PRO A 28 -18.49 11.21 -31.04
N THR A 29 -18.41 12.50 -30.69
CA THR A 29 -19.44 13.52 -30.97
C THR A 29 -19.05 14.32 -32.22
N SER A 30 -19.50 13.88 -33.39
CA SER A 30 -19.17 14.53 -34.67
C SER A 30 -20.22 15.53 -35.16
N ARG A 31 -21.42 15.54 -34.58
CA ARG A 31 -22.52 16.43 -34.98
C ARG A 31 -23.42 16.83 -33.82
N ILE A 32 -24.16 17.90 -34.00
CA ILE A 32 -25.27 18.34 -33.14
C ILE A 32 -26.57 17.71 -33.66
N SER A 33 -27.50 17.41 -32.75
CA SER A 33 -28.81 16.84 -33.10
C SER A 33 -29.66 17.85 -33.89
N PRO A 34 -30.39 17.43 -34.94
CA PRO A 34 -31.37 18.28 -35.62
C PRO A 34 -32.64 18.51 -34.80
N GLU A 35 -32.87 17.73 -33.73
CA GLU A 35 -34.07 17.78 -32.89
C GLU A 35 -33.92 18.73 -31.69
N ALA A 36 -32.69 18.90 -31.19
CA ALA A 36 -32.37 19.74 -30.04
C ALA A 36 -30.88 20.17 -30.11
N PRO A 37 -30.49 21.30 -29.50
CA PRO A 37 -29.10 21.78 -29.51
C PRO A 37 -28.20 20.97 -28.55
N VAL A 38 -28.13 19.65 -28.75
CA VAL A 38 -27.36 18.70 -27.94
C VAL A 38 -26.42 17.86 -28.81
N PRO A 39 -25.25 17.43 -28.29
CA PRO A 39 -24.34 16.55 -29.02
C PRO A 39 -24.96 15.18 -29.30
N VAL A 40 -24.70 14.63 -30.49
CA VAL A 40 -25.02 13.22 -30.81
C VAL A 40 -23.78 12.36 -30.59
N VAL A 41 -23.86 11.41 -29.65
CA VAL A 41 -22.79 10.44 -29.37
C VAL A 41 -23.07 9.17 -30.16
N LYS A 42 -22.17 8.80 -31.08
CA LYS A 42 -22.22 7.49 -31.75
C LYS A 42 -21.47 6.46 -30.90
N VAL A 43 -22.20 5.76 -30.03
CA VAL A 43 -21.60 4.73 -29.16
C VAL A 43 -20.99 3.61 -30.01
N ASN A 44 -19.70 3.33 -29.79
CA ASN A 44 -18.96 2.26 -30.47
C ASN A 44 -18.29 1.27 -29.51
N THR A 45 -18.11 1.67 -28.24
CA THR A 45 -17.54 0.82 -27.20
C THR A 45 -18.38 0.96 -25.93
N VAL A 46 -18.73 -0.18 -25.35
CA VAL A 46 -19.41 -0.29 -24.06
C VAL A 46 -18.47 -1.03 -23.12
N GLU A 47 -18.21 -0.43 -21.96
CA GLU A 47 -17.41 -1.03 -20.91
C GLU A 47 -18.24 -1.08 -19.62
N ASP A 48 -18.23 -2.24 -18.97
CA ASP A 48 -19.04 -2.52 -17.78
C ASP A 48 -18.11 -2.94 -16.64
N ARG A 49 -18.18 -2.22 -15.52
CA ARG A 49 -17.35 -2.42 -14.33
C ARG A 49 -18.22 -2.62 -13.09
N PRO A 50 -17.94 -3.62 -12.23
CA PRO A 50 -18.61 -3.71 -10.94
C PRO A 50 -18.20 -2.55 -10.02
N GLY A 51 -19.18 -1.91 -9.40
CA GLY A 51 -19.02 -0.74 -8.52
C GLY A 51 -19.61 -0.93 -7.13
N GLY A 52 -19.35 0.02 -6.24
CA GLY A 52 -19.81 -0.03 -4.85
C GLY A 52 -19.20 -1.19 -4.07
N ALA A 53 -20.04 -1.90 -3.31
CA ALA A 53 -19.63 -3.10 -2.57
C ALA A 53 -18.96 -4.17 -3.47
N ALA A 54 -19.29 -4.20 -4.77
CA ALA A 54 -18.64 -5.10 -5.71
C ALA A 54 -17.17 -4.76 -5.94
N ASN A 55 -16.81 -3.48 -5.98
CA ASN A 55 -15.42 -3.04 -6.14
C ASN A 55 -14.56 -3.38 -4.92
N VAL A 56 -15.14 -3.29 -3.72
CA VAL A 56 -14.50 -3.79 -2.48
C VAL A 56 -14.22 -5.29 -2.59
N ALA A 57 -15.21 -6.08 -3.02
CA ALA A 57 -15.06 -7.52 -3.18
C ALA A 57 -14.01 -7.89 -4.24
N MET A 58 -13.93 -7.14 -5.34
CA MET A 58 -12.89 -7.32 -6.37
C MET A 58 -11.49 -7.03 -5.83
N ASN A 59 -11.30 -6.00 -5.00
CA ASN A 59 -10.01 -5.71 -4.38
C ASN A 59 -9.52 -6.82 -3.45
N ILE A 60 -10.44 -7.50 -2.75
CA ILE A 60 -10.09 -8.66 -1.91
C ILE A 60 -9.68 -9.85 -2.80
N ALA A 61 -10.44 -10.12 -3.86
CA ALA A 61 -10.17 -11.24 -4.76
C ALA A 61 -8.86 -11.03 -5.56
N SER A 62 -8.56 -9.79 -5.97
CA SER A 62 -7.34 -9.49 -6.72
C SER A 62 -6.06 -9.74 -5.91
N LEU A 63 -6.14 -9.66 -4.58
CA LEU A 63 -5.05 -10.01 -3.67
C LEU A 63 -4.88 -11.53 -3.48
N GLY A 64 -5.80 -12.34 -4.01
CA GLY A 64 -5.83 -13.80 -3.83
C GLY A 64 -6.63 -14.26 -2.60
N GLY A 65 -7.37 -13.36 -1.95
CA GLY A 65 -8.23 -13.68 -0.81
C GLY A 65 -9.58 -14.26 -1.21
N GLY A 66 -10.14 -15.11 -0.34
CA GLY A 66 -11.50 -15.62 -0.48
C GLY A 66 -12.51 -14.49 -0.31
N SER A 67 -13.14 -14.08 -1.42
CA SER A 67 -14.08 -12.96 -1.47
C SER A 67 -15.51 -13.46 -1.70
N ARG A 68 -16.41 -13.18 -0.75
CA ARG A 68 -17.86 -13.44 -0.88
C ARG A 68 -18.61 -12.12 -0.87
N LEU A 69 -19.57 -11.95 -1.76
CA LEU A 69 -20.35 -10.72 -1.87
C LEU A 69 -21.84 -11.02 -1.69
N VAL A 70 -22.47 -10.32 -0.75
CA VAL A 70 -23.92 -10.30 -0.56
C VAL A 70 -24.41 -8.87 -0.80
N GLY A 71 -25.45 -8.72 -1.61
CA GLY A 71 -26.06 -7.44 -1.90
C GLY A 71 -27.41 -7.63 -2.56
N LEU A 72 -28.14 -6.54 -2.74
CA LEU A 72 -29.45 -6.55 -3.38
C LEU A 72 -29.28 -6.24 -4.88
N THR A 73 -29.94 -7.00 -5.74
CA THR A 73 -29.96 -6.78 -7.19
C THR A 73 -31.37 -6.91 -7.74
N GLY A 74 -31.64 -6.27 -8.87
CA GLY A 74 -32.86 -6.48 -9.63
C GLY A 74 -32.85 -7.81 -10.38
N MET A 75 -33.94 -8.09 -11.10
CA MET A 75 -34.02 -9.22 -12.03
C MET A 75 -33.86 -8.73 -13.47
N ASP A 76 -32.66 -8.23 -13.79
CA ASP A 76 -32.41 -7.51 -15.05
C ASP A 76 -31.07 -7.89 -15.72
N GLU A 77 -30.73 -7.15 -16.78
CA GLU A 77 -29.48 -7.34 -17.51
C GLU A 77 -28.26 -6.92 -16.69
N ALA A 78 -28.36 -5.81 -15.94
CA ALA A 78 -27.26 -5.32 -15.12
C ALA A 78 -26.86 -6.32 -14.02
N ALA A 79 -27.83 -6.97 -13.36
CA ALA A 79 -27.56 -8.04 -12.40
C ALA A 79 -26.79 -9.21 -13.03
N ARG A 80 -27.16 -9.62 -14.24
CA ARG A 80 -26.49 -10.71 -14.96
C ARG A 80 -25.07 -10.33 -15.34
N VAL A 81 -24.86 -9.11 -15.85
CA VAL A 81 -23.52 -8.60 -16.19
C VAL A 81 -22.63 -8.55 -14.95
N LEU A 82 -23.14 -8.03 -13.83
CA LEU A 82 -22.39 -8.01 -12.57
C LEU A 82 -21.97 -9.41 -12.14
N ASN A 83 -22.89 -10.37 -12.16
CA ASN A 83 -22.58 -11.74 -11.74
C ASN A 83 -21.50 -12.36 -12.63
N THR A 84 -21.59 -12.21 -13.95
CA THR A 84 -20.57 -12.69 -14.89
C THR A 84 -19.21 -12.03 -14.64
N ARG A 85 -19.16 -10.70 -14.50
CA ARG A 85 -17.90 -9.97 -14.29
C ARG A 85 -17.22 -10.31 -12.97
N LEU A 86 -18.01 -10.56 -11.92
CA LEU A 86 -17.49 -10.91 -10.61
C LEU A 86 -17.02 -12.37 -10.56
N ASP A 87 -17.69 -13.28 -11.27
CA ASP A 87 -17.25 -14.68 -11.42
C ASP A 87 -15.91 -14.77 -12.17
N GLU A 88 -15.72 -13.96 -13.23
CA GLU A 88 -14.45 -13.85 -13.99
C GLU A 88 -13.24 -13.51 -13.10
N VAL A 89 -13.45 -12.83 -11.97
CA VAL A 89 -12.41 -12.42 -11.02
C VAL A 89 -12.47 -13.19 -9.69
N ASN A 90 -13.15 -14.35 -9.65
CA ASN A 90 -13.26 -15.24 -8.50
C ASN A 90 -13.95 -14.63 -7.26
N VAL A 91 -14.89 -13.69 -7.46
CA VAL A 91 -15.76 -13.20 -6.38
C VAL A 91 -17.02 -14.07 -6.33
N ARG A 92 -17.23 -14.76 -5.20
CA ARG A 92 -18.43 -15.59 -5.00
C ARG A 92 -19.63 -14.71 -4.65
N CYS A 93 -20.53 -14.53 -5.60
CA CYS A 93 -21.76 -13.75 -5.43
C CYS A 93 -22.89 -14.58 -4.81
N ASP A 94 -23.62 -13.99 -3.86
CA ASP A 94 -24.82 -14.55 -3.24
C ASP A 94 -25.91 -13.47 -3.12
N PHE A 95 -26.26 -12.88 -4.27
CA PHE A 95 -27.17 -11.74 -4.37
C PHE A 95 -28.61 -12.09 -3.98
N VAL A 96 -29.28 -11.17 -3.30
CA VAL A 96 -30.73 -11.24 -3.05
C VAL A 96 -31.40 -10.54 -4.23
N THR A 97 -32.14 -11.31 -5.02
CA THR A 97 -32.89 -10.75 -6.15
C THR A 97 -34.19 -10.11 -5.66
N VAL A 98 -34.41 -8.86 -6.05
CA VAL A 98 -35.59 -8.05 -5.72
C VAL A 98 -36.27 -7.66 -7.04
N PRO A 99 -37.27 -8.43 -7.52
CA PRO A 99 -37.86 -8.21 -8.85
C PRO A 99 -38.53 -6.84 -9.03
N SER A 100 -38.91 -6.16 -7.94
CA SER A 100 -39.59 -4.88 -7.96
C SER A 100 -38.65 -3.67 -8.14
N CYS A 101 -37.34 -3.86 -8.02
CA CYS A 101 -36.36 -2.77 -8.07
C CYS A 101 -35.32 -3.05 -9.16
N PRO A 102 -34.89 -2.05 -9.94
CA PRO A 102 -33.78 -2.23 -10.87
C PRO A 102 -32.45 -2.36 -10.12
N THR A 103 -31.50 -3.10 -10.70
CA THR A 103 -30.11 -3.10 -10.26
C THR A 103 -29.52 -1.71 -10.47
N ILE A 104 -28.91 -1.16 -9.42
CA ILE A 104 -28.30 0.17 -9.43
C ILE A 104 -27.27 0.23 -10.55
N THR A 105 -27.48 1.14 -11.51
CA THR A 105 -26.59 1.32 -12.66
C THR A 105 -26.20 2.78 -12.80
N LYS A 106 -24.91 3.05 -12.88
CA LYS A 106 -24.32 4.37 -13.10
C LYS A 106 -23.72 4.43 -14.49
N LEU A 107 -24.47 4.96 -15.45
CA LEU A 107 -24.07 5.03 -16.84
C LEU A 107 -23.40 6.38 -17.15
N ARG A 108 -22.15 6.35 -17.59
CA ARG A 108 -21.37 7.53 -18.01
C ARG A 108 -21.20 7.51 -19.53
N VAL A 109 -21.51 8.64 -20.18
CA VAL A 109 -21.32 8.81 -21.62
C VAL A 109 -20.08 9.64 -21.85
N LEU A 110 -19.11 9.11 -22.59
CA LEU A 110 -17.80 9.71 -22.83
C LEU A 110 -17.54 9.98 -24.31
N SER A 111 -16.94 11.12 -24.59
CA SER A 111 -16.41 11.46 -25.91
C SER A 111 -15.06 12.13 -25.80
N ARG A 112 -14.06 11.68 -26.58
CA ARG A 112 -12.68 12.22 -26.57
C ARG A 112 -12.12 12.37 -25.14
N ASN A 113 -12.34 11.35 -24.31
CA ASN A 113 -11.94 11.31 -22.89
C ASN A 113 -12.62 12.37 -21.98
N GLN A 114 -13.67 13.03 -22.45
CA GLN A 114 -14.50 13.91 -21.63
C GLN A 114 -15.84 13.24 -21.32
N GLN A 115 -16.24 13.26 -20.05
CA GLN A 115 -17.57 12.83 -19.63
C GLN A 115 -18.59 13.90 -20.02
N LEU A 116 -19.60 13.51 -20.82
CA LEU A 116 -20.65 14.40 -21.31
C LEU A 116 -21.87 14.38 -20.40
N LEU A 117 -22.26 13.20 -19.92
CA LEU A 117 -23.44 12.99 -19.10
C LEU A 117 -23.26 11.77 -18.20
N ARG A 118 -23.93 11.80 -17.04
CA ARG A 118 -24.14 10.64 -16.18
C ARG A 118 -25.64 10.38 -16.02
N LEU A 119 -26.06 9.14 -16.24
CA LEU A 119 -27.42 8.65 -16.06
C LEU A 119 -27.40 7.63 -14.92
N ASP A 120 -28.15 7.93 -13.87
CA ASP A 120 -28.24 7.06 -12.70
C ASP A 120 -29.60 6.33 -12.78
N PHE A 121 -29.55 5.01 -12.92
CA PHE A 121 -30.72 4.13 -12.89
C PHE A 121 -30.75 3.45 -11.53
N GLU A 122 -31.47 4.03 -10.58
CA GLU A 122 -31.55 3.50 -9.24
C GLU A 122 -32.90 3.81 -8.60
N GLU A 123 -33.43 2.83 -7.90
CA GLU A 123 -34.46 3.00 -6.88
C GLU A 123 -33.86 2.47 -5.58
N GLY A 124 -34.07 3.17 -4.46
CA GLY A 124 -33.56 2.71 -3.18
C GLY A 124 -34.22 1.40 -2.75
N PHE A 125 -33.45 0.49 -2.16
CA PHE A 125 -33.95 -0.78 -1.62
C PHE A 125 -34.57 -0.62 -0.21
N GLU A 126 -35.11 0.55 0.10
CA GLU A 126 -35.42 0.93 1.49
C GLU A 126 -36.49 0.04 2.15
N ASN A 127 -37.41 -0.49 1.33
CA ASN A 127 -38.56 -1.28 1.75
C ASN A 127 -38.41 -2.78 1.45
N VAL A 128 -37.18 -3.25 1.24
CA VAL A 128 -36.90 -4.68 0.99
C VAL A 128 -36.77 -5.42 2.31
N ASP A 129 -37.33 -6.62 2.38
CA ASP A 129 -37.16 -7.52 3.52
C ASP A 129 -35.66 -7.84 3.73
N PRO A 130 -35.06 -7.50 4.88
CA PRO A 130 -33.66 -7.77 5.15
C PRO A 130 -33.38 -9.25 5.44
N GLN A 131 -34.39 -10.07 5.75
CA GLN A 131 -34.20 -11.42 6.27
C GLN A 131 -33.37 -12.34 5.33
N PRO A 132 -33.60 -12.36 4.00
CA PRO A 132 -32.78 -13.19 3.11
C PRO A 132 -31.28 -12.82 3.13
N MET A 133 -30.97 -11.54 3.33
CA MET A 133 -29.58 -11.08 3.46
C MET A 133 -28.99 -11.51 4.80
N LEU A 134 -29.73 -11.33 5.90
CA LEU A 134 -29.31 -11.73 7.24
C LEU A 134 -29.04 -13.23 7.32
N ASP A 135 -29.90 -14.06 6.72
CA ASP A 135 -29.76 -15.52 6.70
C ASP A 135 -28.45 -15.96 6.02
N ARG A 136 -28.12 -15.35 4.86
CA ARG A 136 -26.89 -15.66 4.13
C ARG A 136 -25.64 -15.25 4.89
N VAL A 137 -25.66 -14.08 5.52
CA VAL A 137 -24.55 -13.62 6.37
C VAL A 137 -24.39 -14.56 7.56
N GLN A 138 -25.48 -14.90 8.25
CA GLN A 138 -25.46 -15.80 9.40
C GLN A 138 -24.89 -17.18 9.06
N GLN A 139 -25.23 -17.74 7.89
CA GLN A 139 -24.71 -19.03 7.43
C GLN A 139 -23.21 -18.99 7.12
N ALA A 140 -22.69 -17.85 6.66
CA ALA A 140 -21.30 -17.71 6.27
C ALA A 140 -20.35 -17.37 7.42
N LEU A 141 -20.84 -16.65 8.45
CA LEU A 141 -20.04 -16.11 9.56
C LEU A 141 -19.00 -17.06 10.18
N PRO A 142 -19.29 -18.36 10.43
CA PRO A 142 -18.33 -19.25 11.07
C PRO A 142 -17.01 -19.47 10.29
N GLN A 143 -16.99 -19.13 9.00
CA GLN A 143 -15.85 -19.33 8.10
C GLN A 143 -15.15 -18.03 7.71
N LEU A 144 -15.58 -16.89 8.27
CA LEU A 144 -15.06 -15.57 7.90
C LEU A 144 -13.97 -15.10 8.86
N GLY A 145 -12.91 -14.52 8.30
CA GLY A 145 -11.92 -13.75 9.03
C GLY A 145 -12.32 -12.28 9.20
N ALA A 146 -13.18 -11.73 8.33
CA ALA A 146 -13.73 -10.39 8.47
C ALA A 146 -15.08 -10.23 7.74
N LEU A 147 -15.90 -9.31 8.22
CA LEU A 147 -17.14 -8.84 7.59
C LEU A 147 -16.99 -7.35 7.23
N VAL A 148 -17.19 -7.01 5.97
CA VAL A 148 -17.17 -5.63 5.48
C VAL A 148 -18.58 -5.18 5.15
N LEU A 149 -19.01 -4.05 5.70
CA LEU A 149 -20.29 -3.41 5.39
C LEU A 149 -20.00 -2.14 4.57
N SER A 150 -20.33 -2.15 3.29
CA SER A 150 -20.04 -1.05 2.36
C SER A 150 -21.32 -0.27 2.05
N ASP A 151 -21.47 0.90 2.68
CA ASP A 151 -22.69 1.72 2.59
C ASP A 151 -22.55 2.81 1.53
N TYR A 152 -23.49 2.84 0.57
CA TYR A 152 -23.62 3.91 -0.42
C TYR A 152 -24.97 4.64 -0.28
N ALA A 153 -25.68 4.42 0.82
CA ALA A 153 -27.03 4.89 1.10
C ALA A 153 -28.02 4.51 -0.01
N LYS A 154 -27.99 3.26 -0.47
CA LYS A 154 -28.94 2.73 -1.48
C LYS A 154 -29.90 1.67 -0.93
N GLY A 155 -29.86 1.41 0.37
CA GLY A 155 -30.87 0.65 1.11
C GLY A 155 -30.49 -0.79 1.44
N ALA A 156 -29.41 -1.34 0.86
CA ALA A 156 -28.98 -2.70 1.22
C ALA A 156 -28.62 -2.82 2.70
N LEU A 157 -28.03 -1.77 3.28
CA LEU A 157 -27.61 -1.73 4.68
C LEU A 157 -28.66 -1.15 5.65
N ASN A 158 -29.95 -1.19 5.30
CA ASN A 158 -31.01 -0.78 6.24
C ASN A 158 -31.01 -1.58 7.55
N CYS A 159 -30.54 -2.83 7.50
CA CYS A 159 -30.39 -3.71 8.67
C CYS A 159 -28.96 -3.75 9.26
N VAL A 160 -28.13 -2.72 9.00
CA VAL A 160 -26.71 -2.66 9.40
C VAL A 160 -26.46 -2.99 10.89
N GLN A 161 -27.30 -2.52 11.81
CA GLN A 161 -27.21 -2.88 13.23
C GLN A 161 -27.36 -4.38 13.50
N SER A 162 -28.26 -5.06 12.78
CA SER A 162 -28.42 -6.51 12.90
C SER A 162 -27.20 -7.26 12.37
N LEU A 163 -26.60 -6.79 11.27
CA LEU A 163 -25.36 -7.33 10.72
C LEU A 163 -24.18 -7.16 11.67
N ILE A 164 -24.03 -5.98 12.29
CA ILE A 164 -23.01 -5.71 13.31
C ILE A 164 -23.20 -6.66 14.50
N ALA A 165 -24.43 -6.82 14.99
CA ALA A 165 -24.73 -7.71 16.11
C ALA A 165 -24.38 -9.18 15.80
N LEU A 166 -24.67 -9.65 14.58
CA LEU A 166 -24.31 -10.99 14.12
C LEU A 166 -22.79 -11.18 14.08
N GLY A 167 -22.05 -10.23 13.50
CA GLY A 167 -20.59 -10.27 13.46
C GLY A 167 -19.95 -10.30 14.85
N ARG A 168 -20.40 -9.39 15.74
CA ARG A 168 -19.94 -9.35 17.14
C ARG A 168 -20.23 -10.66 17.88
N LYS A 169 -21.43 -11.21 17.73
CA LYS A 169 -21.80 -12.49 18.36
C LYS A 169 -20.93 -13.66 17.88
N ALA A 170 -20.49 -13.62 16.62
CA ALA A 170 -19.61 -14.63 16.04
C ALA A 170 -18.11 -14.37 16.33
N GLY A 171 -17.75 -13.23 16.93
CA GLY A 171 -16.35 -12.84 17.12
C GLY A 171 -15.63 -12.44 15.83
N VAL A 172 -16.38 -12.15 14.76
CA VAL A 172 -15.83 -11.73 13.47
C VAL A 172 -15.71 -10.21 13.45
N PRO A 173 -14.54 -9.63 13.10
CA PRO A 173 -14.39 -8.19 13.03
C PRO A 173 -15.28 -7.59 11.93
N VAL A 174 -16.01 -6.52 12.28
CA VAL A 174 -16.94 -5.82 11.39
C VAL A 174 -16.35 -4.47 11.01
N LEU A 175 -15.96 -4.34 9.74
CA LEU A 175 -15.39 -3.13 9.15
C LEU A 175 -16.48 -2.44 8.34
N ILE A 176 -16.60 -1.12 8.46
CA ILE A 176 -17.67 -0.37 7.81
C ILE A 176 -17.10 0.83 7.05
N ASP A 177 -17.45 0.92 5.77
CA ASP A 177 -17.28 2.14 4.98
C ASP A 177 -18.58 2.95 5.06
N PRO A 178 -18.60 4.07 5.81
CA PRO A 178 -19.83 4.76 6.14
C PRO A 178 -20.32 5.65 5.01
N LYS A 179 -21.64 5.87 4.99
CA LYS A 179 -22.25 6.98 4.25
C LYS A 179 -23.10 7.87 5.15
N GLY A 180 -23.12 9.15 4.80
CA GLY A 180 -23.94 10.16 5.49
C GLY A 180 -23.32 10.63 6.80
N SER A 181 -24.13 11.30 7.62
CA SER A 181 -23.72 11.89 8.91
C SER A 181 -24.30 11.18 10.14
N ASP A 182 -25.17 10.18 9.94
CA ASP A 182 -25.71 9.39 11.05
C ASP A 182 -24.81 8.19 11.34
N PHE A 183 -23.88 8.35 12.28
CA PHE A 183 -22.99 7.27 12.71
C PHE A 183 -23.58 6.40 13.83
N GLU A 184 -24.74 6.77 14.41
CA GLU A 184 -25.41 5.97 15.44
C GLU A 184 -25.79 4.60 14.89
N ARG A 185 -26.24 4.53 13.63
CA ARG A 185 -26.56 3.26 12.97
C ARG A 185 -25.36 2.32 12.83
N TYR A 186 -24.13 2.78 12.99
CA TYR A 186 -22.93 1.94 12.93
C TYR A 186 -22.44 1.50 14.32
N ARG A 187 -23.14 1.87 15.41
CA ARG A 187 -22.77 1.56 16.79
C ARG A 187 -22.29 0.13 16.97
N GLY A 188 -21.15 -0.03 17.65
CA GLY A 188 -20.57 -1.32 17.98
C GLY A 188 -19.70 -1.95 16.87
N ALA A 189 -19.46 -1.27 15.75
CA ALA A 189 -18.53 -1.74 14.73
C ALA A 189 -17.09 -1.93 15.26
N THR A 190 -16.33 -2.84 14.65
CA THR A 190 -14.92 -3.02 15.00
C THR A 190 -14.08 -1.87 14.46
N LEU A 191 -14.31 -1.46 13.22
CA LEU A 191 -13.64 -0.32 12.62
C LEU A 191 -14.59 0.41 11.68
N LEU A 192 -14.62 1.74 11.80
CA LEU A 192 -15.27 2.63 10.86
C LEU A 192 -14.20 3.36 10.04
N THR A 193 -14.40 3.52 8.73
CA THR A 193 -13.38 4.10 7.81
C THR A 193 -13.84 5.37 7.08
N PRO A 194 -14.34 6.42 7.78
CA PRO A 194 -14.82 7.62 7.10
C PRO A 194 -13.68 8.36 6.38
N ASN A 195 -14.00 9.05 5.29
CA ASN A 195 -13.12 10.11 4.81
C ASN A 195 -13.22 11.37 5.69
N LEU A 196 -12.26 12.29 5.55
CA LEU A 196 -12.21 13.51 6.36
C LEU A 196 -13.52 14.32 6.28
N SER A 197 -14.12 14.43 5.10
CA SER A 197 -15.39 15.16 4.92
C SER A 197 -16.56 14.49 5.64
N GLU A 198 -16.65 13.16 5.59
CA GLU A 198 -17.66 12.37 6.32
C GLU A 198 -17.45 12.47 7.84
N PHE A 199 -16.20 12.41 8.28
CA PHE A 199 -15.85 12.61 9.69
C PHE A 199 -16.24 14.02 10.18
N GLU A 200 -15.83 15.06 9.47
CA GLU A 200 -16.11 16.46 9.83
C GLU A 200 -17.59 16.81 9.73
N ALA A 201 -18.37 16.13 8.88
CA ALA A 201 -19.82 16.27 8.84
C ALA A 201 -20.49 15.87 10.16
N VAL A 202 -19.85 14.99 10.96
CA VAL A 202 -20.37 14.53 12.25
C VAL A 202 -19.78 15.32 13.43
N VAL A 203 -18.47 15.60 13.41
CA VAL A 203 -17.77 16.22 14.55
C VAL A 203 -17.49 17.71 14.38
N GLY A 204 -17.85 18.29 13.23
CA GLY A 204 -17.46 19.62 12.82
C GLY A 204 -16.03 19.69 12.28
N HIS A 205 -15.71 20.77 11.57
CA HIS A 205 -14.41 20.98 10.96
C HIS A 205 -13.26 20.98 11.98
N CYS A 206 -12.17 20.26 11.67
CA CYS A 206 -10.99 20.10 12.52
C CYS A 206 -9.83 20.91 11.95
N LYS A 207 -9.30 21.86 12.74
CA LYS A 207 -8.23 22.76 12.28
C LYS A 207 -6.82 22.21 12.54
N THR A 208 -6.69 21.32 13.51
CA THR A 208 -5.40 20.71 13.89
C THR A 208 -5.51 19.20 14.01
N GLU A 209 -4.36 18.52 14.04
CA GLU A 209 -4.32 17.07 14.21
C GLU A 209 -4.81 16.65 15.59
N GLU A 210 -4.52 17.46 16.61
CA GLU A 210 -5.00 17.22 17.97
C GLU A 210 -6.53 17.29 18.06
N GLU A 211 -7.16 18.24 17.36
CA GLU A 211 -8.63 18.33 17.31
C GLU A 211 -9.23 17.06 16.65
N LEU A 212 -8.62 16.58 15.56
CA LEU A 212 -9.05 15.36 14.89
C LEU A 212 -8.95 14.15 15.83
N VAL A 213 -7.82 14.00 16.53
CA VAL A 213 -7.60 12.92 17.50
C VAL A 213 -8.61 12.98 18.64
N VAL A 214 -8.77 14.14 19.27
CA VAL A 214 -9.69 14.30 20.41
C VAL A 214 -11.13 13.99 20.02
N ARG A 215 -11.60 14.54 18.89
CA ARG A 215 -12.97 14.31 18.42
C ARG A 215 -13.17 12.88 17.93
N GLY A 216 -12.16 12.28 17.30
CA GLY A 216 -12.20 10.88 16.88
C GLY A 216 -12.29 9.90 18.05
N MET A 217 -11.53 10.14 19.12
CA MET A 217 -11.63 9.34 20.34
C MET A 217 -13.00 9.50 21.01
N ALA A 218 -13.58 10.71 21.00
CA ALA A 218 -14.94 10.93 21.49
C ALA A 218 -16.00 10.18 20.65
N LEU A 219 -15.83 10.06 19.33
CA LEU A 219 -16.70 9.23 18.49
C LEU A 219 -16.59 7.74 18.84
N ILE A 220 -15.37 7.25 19.01
CA ILE A 220 -15.09 5.87 19.39
C ILE A 220 -15.83 5.51 20.68
N GLU A 221 -15.73 6.36 21.70
CA GLU A 221 -16.43 6.18 22.96
C GLU A 221 -17.95 6.27 22.80
N ARG A 222 -18.44 7.31 22.11
CA ARG A 222 -19.88 7.57 21.95
C ARG A 222 -20.62 6.44 21.23
N PHE A 223 -20.01 5.87 20.19
CA PHE A 223 -20.62 4.87 19.32
C PHE A 223 -20.04 3.45 19.53
N GLU A 224 -19.21 3.26 20.55
CA GLU A 224 -18.67 1.96 20.94
C GLU A 224 -17.89 1.26 19.82
N PHE A 225 -17.12 2.02 19.04
CA PHE A 225 -16.23 1.45 18.04
C PHE A 225 -14.99 0.86 18.72
N SER A 226 -14.37 -0.19 18.15
CA SER A 226 -13.06 -0.62 18.64
C SER A 226 -11.93 0.28 18.11
N ALA A 227 -12.11 0.88 16.94
CA ALA A 227 -11.16 1.77 16.30
C ALA A 227 -11.86 2.68 15.26
N LEU A 228 -11.18 3.77 14.87
CA LEU A 228 -11.60 4.65 13.78
C LEU A 228 -10.42 4.91 12.84
N LEU A 229 -10.59 4.71 11.53
CA LEU A 229 -9.58 5.04 10.52
C LEU A 229 -10.08 6.19 9.67
N VAL A 230 -9.55 7.39 9.87
CA VAL A 230 -9.92 8.56 9.06
C VAL A 230 -9.00 8.64 7.85
N THR A 231 -9.55 8.54 6.65
CA THR A 231 -8.79 8.76 5.40
C THR A 231 -8.77 10.25 5.05
N ARG A 232 -7.60 10.80 4.73
CA ARG A 232 -7.31 12.25 4.66
C ARG A 232 -6.68 12.67 3.33
N SER A 233 -7.03 11.97 2.25
CA SER A 233 -6.56 12.27 0.89
C SER A 233 -5.03 12.40 0.81
N GLU A 234 -4.50 13.56 0.39
CA GLU A 234 -3.07 13.86 0.30
C GLU A 234 -2.34 13.79 1.66
N ASN A 235 -3.06 13.92 2.78
CA ASN A 235 -2.50 13.76 4.12
C ASN A 235 -2.51 12.29 4.59
N GLY A 236 -2.82 11.34 3.70
CA GLY A 236 -2.78 9.91 3.98
C GLY A 236 -3.95 9.44 4.84
N MET A 237 -3.70 8.75 5.95
CA MET A 237 -4.73 8.24 6.85
C MET A 237 -4.27 8.22 8.32
N THR A 238 -5.22 8.27 9.25
CA THR A 238 -4.95 8.27 10.69
C THR A 238 -5.84 7.26 11.40
N LEU A 239 -5.20 6.25 12.01
CA LEU A 239 -5.87 5.23 12.83
C LEU A 239 -5.89 5.67 14.29
N LEU A 240 -7.07 5.60 14.91
CA LEU A 240 -7.32 5.92 16.30
C LEU A 240 -7.83 4.69 17.03
N GLN A 241 -7.23 4.39 18.19
CA GLN A 241 -7.55 3.22 19.01
C GLN A 241 -7.55 3.61 20.50
N PRO A 242 -8.52 3.15 21.30
CA PRO A 242 -8.49 3.33 22.75
C PRO A 242 -7.18 2.84 23.38
N GLY A 243 -6.53 3.68 24.18
CA GLY A 243 -5.32 3.33 24.92
C GLY A 243 -4.04 3.19 24.08
N LYS A 244 -4.05 3.62 22.81
CA LYS A 244 -2.86 3.69 21.95
C LYS A 244 -2.67 5.10 21.41
N ASP A 245 -1.42 5.45 21.10
CA ASP A 245 -1.12 6.69 20.41
C ASP A 245 -1.70 6.68 18.99
N PRO A 246 -2.13 7.83 18.45
CA PRO A 246 -2.60 7.95 17.07
C PRO A 246 -1.56 7.42 16.09
N PHE A 247 -2.00 6.54 15.18
CA PHE A 247 -1.12 5.98 14.16
C PHE A 247 -1.36 6.68 12.82
N HIS A 248 -0.48 7.64 12.52
CA HIS A 248 -0.54 8.42 11.29
C HIS A 248 0.31 7.79 10.17
N LEU A 249 -0.27 7.70 8.98
CA LEU A 249 0.37 7.20 7.78
C LEU A 249 0.26 8.27 6.67
N PRO A 250 1.36 8.85 6.20
CA PRO A 250 1.31 9.80 5.08
C PRO A 250 0.93 9.09 3.77
N THR A 251 0.44 9.85 2.79
CA THR A 251 0.12 9.32 1.46
C THR A 251 1.37 8.72 0.79
N GLN A 252 1.16 7.69 -0.02
CA GLN A 252 2.21 7.06 -0.85
C GLN A 252 2.09 7.42 -2.33
N ALA A 253 1.06 8.17 -2.69
CA ALA A 253 0.83 8.54 -4.08
C ALA A 253 1.88 9.55 -4.54
N GLN A 254 2.75 9.16 -5.48
CA GLN A 254 3.68 10.07 -6.13
C GLN A 254 3.00 10.85 -7.26
N GLU A 255 2.09 10.19 -7.98
CA GLU A 255 1.27 10.78 -9.05
C GLU A 255 -0.19 10.39 -8.81
N VAL A 256 -1.07 11.39 -8.75
CA VAL A 256 -2.52 11.19 -8.60
C VAL A 256 -3.17 11.38 -9.96
N TYR A 257 -3.71 10.31 -10.52
CA TYR A 257 -4.43 10.31 -11.80
C TYR A 257 -5.94 10.31 -11.59
N ASP A 258 -6.46 9.38 -10.79
CA ASP A 258 -7.89 9.25 -10.48
C ASP A 258 -8.08 8.68 -9.07
N VAL A 259 -8.88 9.35 -8.23
CA VAL A 259 -9.14 8.94 -6.84
C VAL A 259 -10.36 8.03 -6.71
N THR A 260 -11.05 7.76 -7.81
CA THR A 260 -12.28 6.97 -7.83
C THR A 260 -12.04 5.54 -7.35
N GLY A 261 -12.74 5.12 -6.28
CA GLY A 261 -12.63 3.78 -5.71
C GLY A 261 -11.44 3.56 -4.77
N ALA A 262 -10.64 4.59 -4.46
CA ALA A 262 -9.53 4.46 -3.51
C ALA A 262 -9.99 4.04 -2.11
N GLY A 263 -11.17 4.52 -1.66
CA GLY A 263 -11.78 4.11 -0.40
C GLY A 263 -12.15 2.62 -0.38
N ASP A 264 -12.73 2.12 -1.47
CA ASP A 264 -13.06 0.69 -1.63
C ASP A 264 -11.81 -0.19 -1.55
N THR A 265 -10.71 0.26 -2.16
CA THR A 265 -9.41 -0.40 -2.08
C THR A 265 -8.88 -0.39 -0.65
N VAL A 266 -8.97 0.74 0.06
CA VAL A 266 -8.54 0.85 1.47
C VAL A 266 -9.26 -0.17 2.33
N ILE A 267 -10.60 -0.18 2.33
CA ILE A 267 -11.35 -1.09 3.20
C ILE A 267 -11.20 -2.57 2.77
N GLY A 268 -11.12 -2.85 1.47
CA GLY A 268 -10.90 -4.19 0.94
C GLY A 268 -9.55 -4.78 1.35
N VAL A 269 -8.46 -4.03 1.15
CA VAL A 269 -7.10 -4.45 1.53
C VAL A 269 -6.98 -4.57 3.05
N LEU A 270 -7.56 -3.64 3.79
CA LEU A 270 -7.59 -3.66 5.25
C LEU A 270 -8.30 -4.93 5.76
N ALA A 271 -9.48 -5.26 5.23
CA ALA A 271 -10.23 -6.44 5.61
C ALA A 271 -9.48 -7.74 5.27
N ALA A 272 -8.92 -7.84 4.07
CA ALA A 272 -8.11 -8.99 3.66
C ALA A 272 -6.86 -9.16 4.54
N SER A 273 -6.21 -8.05 4.92
CA SER A 273 -5.04 -8.05 5.79
C SER A 273 -5.38 -8.55 7.20
N MET A 274 -6.45 -8.02 7.80
CA MET A 274 -6.92 -8.44 9.12
C MET A 274 -7.37 -9.91 9.11
N ALA A 275 -8.10 -10.33 8.08
CA ALA A 275 -8.53 -11.72 7.91
C ALA A 275 -7.34 -12.69 7.72
N SER A 276 -6.18 -12.19 7.29
CA SER A 276 -4.93 -12.95 7.20
C SER A 276 -4.11 -12.98 8.50
N GLY A 277 -4.61 -12.35 9.57
CA GLY A 277 -3.99 -12.34 10.90
C GLY A 277 -3.09 -11.14 11.19
N LEU A 278 -3.06 -10.11 10.34
CA LEU A 278 -2.32 -8.88 10.64
C LEU A 278 -3.04 -8.03 11.69
N SER A 279 -2.26 -7.25 12.45
CA SER A 279 -2.80 -6.21 13.34
C SER A 279 -3.48 -5.09 12.54
N MET A 280 -4.31 -4.27 13.20
CA MET A 280 -4.98 -3.13 12.57
C MET A 280 -3.96 -2.13 11.99
N GLU A 281 -2.87 -1.88 12.71
CA GLU A 281 -1.79 -1.00 12.29
C GLU A 281 -1.08 -1.53 11.03
N GLU A 282 -0.77 -2.82 10.98
CA GLU A 282 -0.20 -3.48 9.80
C GLU A 282 -1.18 -3.48 8.63
N ALA A 283 -2.46 -3.73 8.89
CA ALA A 283 -3.50 -3.67 7.87
C ALA A 283 -3.67 -2.26 7.30
N CYS A 284 -3.64 -1.22 8.14
CA CYS A 284 -3.67 0.18 7.70
C CYS A 284 -2.44 0.52 6.87
N PHE A 285 -1.28 -0.02 7.26
CA PHE A 285 -0.05 0.14 6.49
C PHE A 285 -0.22 -0.43 5.06
N MET A 286 -0.78 -1.64 4.92
CA MET A 286 -1.07 -2.24 3.61
C MET A 286 -2.10 -1.44 2.82
N ALA A 287 -3.19 -1.04 3.47
CA ALA A 287 -4.26 -0.27 2.83
C ALA A 287 -3.76 1.08 2.29
N ASN A 288 -2.88 1.76 3.02
CA ASN A 288 -2.27 3.01 2.56
C ASN A 288 -1.32 2.80 1.37
N ALA A 289 -0.65 1.65 1.30
CA ALA A 289 0.21 1.33 0.15
C ALA A 289 -0.64 1.00 -1.09
N ALA A 290 -1.67 0.19 -0.92
CA ALA A 290 -2.63 -0.11 -1.96
C ALA A 290 -3.33 1.16 -2.50
N ALA A 291 -3.76 2.06 -1.61
CA ALA A 291 -4.34 3.35 -1.97
C ALA A 291 -3.39 4.16 -2.86
N GLY A 292 -2.11 4.26 -2.49
CA GLY A 292 -1.09 4.96 -3.27
C GLY A 292 -0.89 4.40 -4.67
N VAL A 293 -1.05 3.08 -4.85
CA VAL A 293 -0.98 2.43 -6.17
C VAL A 293 -2.23 2.75 -7.01
N VAL A 294 -3.43 2.57 -6.45
CA VAL A 294 -4.67 2.67 -7.25
C VAL A 294 -4.98 4.09 -7.66
N VAL A 295 -4.58 5.11 -6.88
CA VAL A 295 -4.80 6.51 -7.28
C VAL A 295 -3.95 6.93 -8.47
N GLY A 296 -2.90 6.18 -8.81
CA GLY A 296 -2.12 6.35 -10.03
C GLY A 296 -2.72 5.66 -11.26
N LYS A 297 -3.86 4.96 -11.11
CA LYS A 297 -4.57 4.24 -12.18
C LYS A 297 -5.84 5.00 -12.59
N LEU A 298 -6.45 4.60 -13.72
CA LEU A 298 -7.63 5.25 -14.28
C LEU A 298 -8.91 4.48 -13.93
N GLY A 299 -9.88 5.15 -13.30
CA GLY A 299 -11.15 4.57 -12.84
C GLY A 299 -10.99 3.56 -11.70
N THR A 300 -12.09 2.88 -11.36
CA THR A 300 -12.13 1.83 -10.32
C THR A 300 -11.18 0.69 -10.68
N SER A 301 -9.99 0.70 -10.09
CA SER A 301 -8.91 -0.23 -10.34
C SER A 301 -8.57 -1.00 -9.08
N THR A 302 -8.09 -2.24 -9.23
CA THR A 302 -7.62 -3.05 -8.10
C THR A 302 -6.11 -3.04 -7.98
N VAL A 303 -5.62 -3.55 -6.86
CA VAL A 303 -4.18 -3.79 -6.62
C VAL A 303 -3.90 -5.29 -6.66
N SER A 304 -2.84 -5.69 -7.35
CA SER A 304 -2.32 -7.06 -7.33
C SER A 304 -1.31 -7.26 -6.20
N PRO A 305 -1.03 -8.51 -5.77
CA PRO A 305 -0.03 -8.79 -4.73
C PRO A 305 1.35 -8.23 -5.08
N ILE A 306 1.75 -8.31 -6.36
CA ILE A 306 3.05 -7.82 -6.84
C ILE A 306 3.12 -6.29 -6.76
N GLU A 307 2.06 -5.60 -7.18
CA GLU A 307 2.01 -4.14 -7.08
C GLU A 307 2.01 -3.67 -5.63
N LEU A 308 1.26 -4.35 -4.76
CA LEU A 308 1.26 -4.08 -3.34
C LEU A 308 2.64 -4.36 -2.73
N GLU A 309 3.31 -5.45 -3.14
CA GLU A 309 4.67 -5.77 -2.70
C GLU A 309 5.64 -4.67 -3.07
N ASN A 310 5.59 -4.22 -4.33
CA ASN A 310 6.43 -3.15 -4.84
C ASN A 310 6.15 -1.83 -4.14
N ALA A 311 4.90 -1.52 -3.84
CA ALA A 311 4.54 -0.33 -3.07
C ALA A 311 5.07 -0.39 -1.63
N ILE A 312 4.94 -1.54 -0.96
CA ILE A 312 5.47 -1.76 0.39
C ILE A 312 7.00 -1.67 0.40
N ARG A 313 7.67 -2.28 -0.59
CA ARG A 313 9.13 -2.21 -0.77
C ARG A 313 9.58 -0.79 -1.11
N GLY A 314 8.82 -0.07 -1.92
CA GLY A 314 9.04 1.34 -2.24
C GLY A 314 8.82 2.28 -1.05
N ARG A 315 7.96 1.89 -0.09
CA ARG A 315 7.75 2.60 1.18
C ARG A 315 8.89 2.46 2.17
N ALA A 316 9.92 1.71 1.84
CA ALA A 316 11.00 1.40 2.76
C ALA A 316 11.99 2.58 2.93
N ASP A 317 11.55 3.82 2.70
CA ASP A 317 12.16 5.08 3.15
C ASP A 317 12.18 5.27 4.69
N THR A 318 11.98 4.20 5.47
CA THR A 318 12.40 4.12 6.89
C THR A 318 13.27 2.88 7.18
N GLY A 319 13.85 2.26 6.15
CA GLY A 319 14.60 1.04 6.34
C GLY A 319 15.39 0.51 5.15
N PHE A 320 15.52 1.24 4.03
CA PHE A 320 16.39 0.94 2.90
C PHE A 320 16.77 2.26 2.18
N GLY A 321 17.83 2.26 1.37
CA GLY A 321 18.25 3.40 0.56
C GLY A 321 19.30 4.31 1.19
N VAL A 322 19.39 5.55 0.72
CA VAL A 322 20.35 6.56 1.19
C VAL A 322 19.93 7.08 2.56
N MET A 323 20.84 7.03 3.54
CA MET A 323 20.60 7.40 4.93
C MET A 323 21.66 8.36 5.46
N ASP A 324 21.27 9.22 6.40
CA ASP A 324 22.22 9.86 7.32
C ASP A 324 22.64 8.89 8.44
N GLU A 325 23.66 9.26 9.21
CA GLU A 325 24.21 8.40 10.27
C GLU A 325 23.20 8.11 11.39
N ALA A 326 22.35 9.07 11.76
CA ALA A 326 21.38 8.91 12.82
C ALA A 326 20.26 7.94 12.40
N GLN A 327 19.79 8.07 11.16
CA GLN A 327 18.83 7.16 10.52
C GLN A 327 19.40 5.75 10.42
N LEU A 328 20.66 5.62 9.96
CA LEU A 328 21.32 4.32 9.87
C LEU A 328 21.40 3.62 11.23
N LYS A 329 21.79 4.35 12.27
CA LYS A 329 21.90 3.79 13.63
C LYS A 329 20.56 3.26 14.13
N GLN A 330 19.48 4.00 13.88
CA GLN A 330 18.13 3.53 14.19
C GLN A 330 17.75 2.30 13.35
N ALA A 331 18.04 2.28 12.06
CA ALA A 331 17.74 1.17 11.16
C ALA A 331 18.47 -0.12 11.59
N VAL A 332 19.74 -0.02 11.97
CA VAL A 332 20.56 -1.13 12.47
C VAL A 332 20.06 -1.63 13.84
N ALA A 333 19.74 -0.73 14.77
CA ALA A 333 19.15 -1.11 16.05
C ALA A 333 17.81 -1.83 15.88
N HIS A 334 16.99 -1.43 14.91
CA HIS A 334 15.77 -2.12 14.56
C HIS A 334 16.03 -3.51 13.96
N ALA A 335 17.03 -3.65 13.09
CA ALA A 335 17.40 -4.93 12.49
C ALA A 335 17.89 -5.95 13.52
N ARG A 336 18.75 -5.51 14.44
CA ARG A 336 19.19 -6.36 15.56
C ARG A 336 18.04 -6.81 16.45
N ARG A 337 17.09 -5.92 16.76
CA ARG A 337 15.88 -6.30 17.51
C ARG A 337 15.04 -7.37 16.80
N ARG A 338 15.16 -7.48 15.47
CA ARG A 338 14.51 -8.54 14.67
C ARG A 338 15.36 -9.80 14.52
N GLY A 339 16.55 -9.85 15.11
CA GLY A 339 17.50 -10.96 14.94
C GLY A 339 18.13 -11.03 13.53
N GLU A 340 18.08 -9.93 12.76
CA GLU A 340 18.71 -9.85 11.44
C GLU A 340 20.22 -9.63 11.58
N LYS A 341 21.02 -10.37 10.80
CA LYS A 341 22.47 -10.21 10.75
C LYS A 341 22.87 -9.07 9.80
N VAL A 342 23.57 -8.06 10.30
CA VAL A 342 23.96 -6.86 9.56
C VAL A 342 25.39 -6.99 9.05
N VAL A 343 25.53 -6.89 7.72
CA VAL A 343 26.81 -6.87 7.02
C VAL A 343 27.12 -5.42 6.61
N MET A 344 28.38 -5.02 6.72
CA MET A 344 28.84 -3.70 6.28
C MET A 344 30.06 -3.80 5.39
N THR A 345 30.11 -2.97 4.36
CA THR A 345 31.28 -2.75 3.49
C THR A 345 31.47 -1.26 3.24
N ASN A 346 32.64 -0.87 2.75
CA ASN A 346 32.93 0.51 2.38
C ASN A 346 33.78 0.65 1.10
N GLY A 347 33.70 1.82 0.48
CA GLY A 347 34.56 2.19 -0.66
C GLY A 347 34.15 3.49 -1.35
N CYS A 348 34.94 3.91 -2.34
CA CYS A 348 34.63 5.12 -3.11
C CYS A 348 33.51 4.90 -4.14
N PHE A 349 33.40 3.69 -4.71
CA PHE A 349 32.38 3.32 -5.73
C PHE A 349 32.18 4.38 -6.83
N ASP A 350 33.28 4.89 -7.37
CA ASP A 350 33.23 6.03 -8.28
C ASP A 350 32.62 5.67 -9.65
N ILE A 351 33.18 4.68 -10.34
CA ILE A 351 32.54 4.10 -11.54
C ILE A 351 32.29 2.62 -11.26
N LEU A 352 31.02 2.27 -11.14
CA LEU A 352 30.59 0.89 -10.92
C LEU A 352 30.85 0.03 -12.16
N HIS A 353 31.12 -1.24 -11.91
CA HIS A 353 31.36 -2.26 -12.92
C HIS A 353 30.94 -3.63 -12.35
N ALA A 354 30.92 -4.67 -13.20
CA ALA A 354 30.48 -6.02 -12.83
C ALA A 354 31.13 -6.53 -11.53
N GLY A 355 32.45 -6.32 -11.36
CA GLY A 355 33.15 -6.69 -10.12
C GLY A 355 32.56 -6.08 -8.83
N HIS A 356 32.10 -4.81 -8.84
CA HIS A 356 31.42 -4.22 -7.68
C HIS A 356 30.05 -4.86 -7.43
N VAL A 357 29.30 -5.15 -8.50
CA VAL A 357 27.98 -5.78 -8.40
C VAL A 357 28.10 -7.20 -7.82
N SER A 358 29.02 -8.01 -8.34
CA SER A 358 29.31 -9.37 -7.84
C SER A 358 29.80 -9.33 -6.38
N TYR A 359 30.72 -8.41 -6.06
CA TYR A 359 31.22 -8.20 -4.69
C TYR A 359 30.09 -7.89 -3.70
N LEU A 360 29.24 -6.91 -4.01
CA LEU A 360 28.12 -6.52 -3.14
C LEU A 360 27.09 -7.65 -3.02
N ALA A 361 26.80 -8.36 -4.11
CA ALA A 361 25.92 -9.54 -4.06
C ALA A 361 26.49 -10.66 -3.18
N ASN A 362 27.81 -10.88 -3.19
CA ASN A 362 28.44 -11.88 -2.33
C ASN A 362 28.50 -11.42 -0.86
N ALA A 363 28.74 -10.14 -0.60
CA ALA A 363 28.66 -9.59 0.75
C ALA A 363 27.23 -9.73 1.33
N ARG A 364 26.20 -9.45 0.53
CA ARG A 364 24.79 -9.58 0.93
C ARG A 364 24.39 -10.99 1.32
N LYS A 365 25.02 -12.04 0.76
CA LYS A 365 24.75 -13.45 1.12
C LYS A 365 25.23 -13.83 2.52
N LEU A 366 26.09 -13.02 3.16
CA LEU A 366 26.70 -13.35 4.45
C LEU A 366 25.88 -12.87 5.66
N GLY A 367 24.76 -12.19 5.41
CA GLY A 367 23.78 -11.76 6.40
C GLY A 367 22.45 -11.36 5.77
N ASP A 368 21.59 -10.72 6.55
CA ASP A 368 20.23 -10.35 6.15
C ASP A 368 20.13 -8.91 5.64
N ARG A 369 21.13 -8.08 5.96
CA ARG A 369 21.20 -6.65 5.58
C ARG A 369 22.60 -6.28 5.11
N LEU A 370 22.71 -5.45 4.07
CA LEU A 370 23.98 -4.89 3.63
C LEU A 370 24.01 -3.35 3.72
N ILE A 371 24.96 -2.84 4.49
CA ILE A 371 25.35 -1.43 4.54
C ILE A 371 26.51 -1.20 3.58
N VAL A 372 26.42 -0.17 2.75
CA VAL A 372 27.51 0.35 1.94
C VAL A 372 27.86 1.77 2.40
N ALA A 373 29.01 1.91 3.05
CA ALA A 373 29.56 3.20 3.42
C ALA A 373 30.39 3.79 2.27
N VAL A 374 30.08 5.02 1.88
CA VAL A 374 30.60 5.66 0.67
C VAL A 374 31.44 6.88 1.03
N ASN A 375 32.69 6.92 0.55
CA ASN A 375 33.56 8.08 0.74
C ASN A 375 32.94 9.34 0.10
N SER A 376 33.01 10.48 0.79
CA SER A 376 32.66 11.78 0.24
C SER A 376 33.57 12.17 -0.95
N ASP A 377 33.20 13.23 -1.67
CA ASP A 377 34.02 13.72 -2.78
C ASP A 377 35.38 14.22 -2.30
N ALA A 378 35.42 14.90 -1.14
CA ALA A 378 36.66 15.35 -0.51
C ALA A 378 37.54 14.17 -0.06
N SER A 379 36.94 13.16 0.59
CA SER A 379 37.64 11.93 0.99
C SER A 379 38.23 11.19 -0.21
N THR A 380 37.44 11.06 -1.28
CA THR A 380 37.86 10.37 -2.50
C THR A 380 39.00 11.13 -3.21
N ARG A 381 38.98 12.46 -3.26
CA ARG A 381 40.09 13.27 -3.79
C ARG A 381 41.38 13.06 -3.03
N ARG A 382 41.34 13.05 -1.69
CA ARG A 382 42.53 12.79 -0.85
C ARG A 382 43.10 11.39 -1.10
N LEU A 383 42.24 10.38 -1.27
CA LEU A 383 42.66 8.99 -1.45
C LEU A 383 43.09 8.62 -2.88
N LYS A 384 42.51 9.24 -3.91
CA LYS A 384 42.68 8.84 -5.32
C LYS A 384 43.24 9.95 -6.22
N GLY A 385 43.45 11.15 -5.68
CA GLY A 385 43.97 12.33 -6.38
C GLY A 385 42.88 13.27 -6.91
N GLU A 386 43.27 14.50 -7.27
CA GLU A 386 42.38 15.61 -7.67
C GLU A 386 41.41 15.30 -8.82
N THR A 387 41.75 14.35 -9.69
CA THR A 387 40.92 13.95 -10.83
C THR A 387 39.79 12.97 -10.47
N ARG A 388 39.63 12.64 -9.18
CA ARG A 388 38.67 11.64 -8.67
C ARG A 388 37.97 12.22 -7.43
N PRO A 389 36.64 12.05 -7.26
CA PRO A 389 35.79 11.19 -8.05
C PRO A 389 35.35 11.83 -9.38
N VAL A 390 34.99 10.99 -10.35
CA VAL A 390 34.35 11.40 -11.61
C VAL A 390 32.88 11.68 -11.36
N ASN A 391 32.21 10.82 -10.59
CA ASN A 391 30.80 10.97 -10.25
C ASN A 391 30.65 11.61 -8.85
N PRO A 392 29.90 12.71 -8.71
CA PRO A 392 29.63 13.32 -7.40
C PRO A 392 28.97 12.34 -6.42
N LEU A 393 29.19 12.57 -5.11
CA LEU A 393 28.69 11.72 -4.03
C LEU A 393 27.21 11.36 -4.18
N ALA A 394 26.35 12.36 -4.43
CA ALA A 394 24.92 12.15 -4.57
C ALA A 394 24.57 11.11 -5.65
N GLN A 395 25.25 11.16 -6.80
CA GLN A 395 25.03 10.22 -7.89
C GLN A 395 25.50 8.81 -7.52
N ARG A 396 26.67 8.69 -6.89
CA ARG A 396 27.21 7.40 -6.44
C ARG A 396 26.28 6.73 -5.44
N MET A 397 25.76 7.49 -4.49
CA MET A 397 24.82 7.00 -3.48
C MET A 397 23.51 6.53 -4.11
N ILE A 398 22.94 7.28 -5.07
CA ILE A 398 21.72 6.88 -5.79
C ILE A 398 21.94 5.55 -6.51
N VAL A 399 23.02 5.42 -7.30
CA VAL A 399 23.26 4.19 -8.07
C VAL A 399 23.47 2.99 -7.16
N LEU A 400 24.18 3.15 -6.04
CA LEU A 400 24.37 2.08 -5.05
C LEU A 400 23.05 1.69 -4.39
N SER A 401 22.19 2.66 -4.04
CA SER A 401 20.90 2.39 -3.42
C SER A 401 19.91 1.66 -4.33
N ALA A 402 20.12 1.73 -5.64
CA ALA A 402 19.32 1.03 -6.63
C ALA A 402 19.77 -0.43 -6.87
N LEU A 403 20.89 -0.87 -6.28
CA LEU A 403 21.35 -2.25 -6.41
C LEU A 403 20.55 -3.15 -5.47
N GLU A 404 19.98 -4.23 -6.01
CA GLU A 404 19.17 -5.21 -5.26
C GLU A 404 19.90 -5.78 -4.03
N SER A 405 21.23 -5.88 -4.08
CA SER A 405 22.04 -6.42 -2.99
C SER A 405 22.29 -5.44 -1.83
N VAL A 406 21.92 -4.17 -1.98
CA VAL A 406 22.24 -3.10 -1.01
C VAL A 406 20.98 -2.67 -0.28
N ASP A 407 21.01 -2.80 1.05
CA ASP A 407 19.90 -2.32 1.88
C ASP A 407 20.09 -0.85 2.24
N TRP A 408 21.29 -0.45 2.69
CA TRP A 408 21.55 0.90 3.20
C TRP A 408 22.79 1.51 2.60
N VAL A 409 22.72 2.80 2.24
CA VAL A 409 23.86 3.58 1.75
C VAL A 409 24.07 4.79 2.63
N VAL A 410 25.26 4.95 3.18
CA VAL A 410 25.61 6.06 4.06
C VAL A 410 26.91 6.69 3.58
N SER A 411 27.07 8.00 3.75
CA SER A 411 28.32 8.69 3.38
C SER A 411 29.17 8.99 4.60
N PHE A 412 30.48 9.09 4.42
CA PHE A 412 31.43 9.53 5.44
C PHE A 412 32.54 10.37 4.79
N GLU A 413 33.11 11.31 5.54
CA GLU A 413 34.08 12.29 5.01
C GLU A 413 35.53 11.99 5.41
N GLU A 414 35.74 11.19 6.45
CA GLU A 414 37.03 10.80 6.96
C GLU A 414 37.84 9.97 5.94
N ASP A 415 39.14 9.80 6.20
CA ASP A 415 40.02 9.00 5.34
C ASP A 415 39.74 7.49 5.51
N THR A 416 39.25 7.09 6.68
CA THR A 416 38.80 5.73 6.97
C THR A 416 37.41 5.75 7.59
N PRO A 417 36.58 4.71 7.38
CA PRO A 417 35.24 4.63 7.94
C PRO A 417 35.21 4.12 9.40
N GLN A 418 36.35 4.08 10.09
CA GLN A 418 36.49 3.47 11.41
C GLN A 418 35.49 4.05 12.42
N ARG A 419 35.32 5.38 12.48
CA ARG A 419 34.36 6.04 13.38
C ARG A 419 32.93 5.55 13.11
N LEU A 420 32.53 5.52 11.85
CA LEU A 420 31.19 5.09 11.45
C LEU A 420 30.97 3.61 11.77
N ILE A 421 31.97 2.76 11.53
CA ILE A 421 31.92 1.33 11.89
C ILE A 421 31.84 1.15 13.40
N ALA A 422 32.58 1.92 14.19
CA ALA A 422 32.55 1.87 15.64
C ALA A 422 31.21 2.34 16.23
N ASP A 423 30.48 3.23 15.54
CA ASP A 423 29.16 3.67 15.97
C ASP A 423 28.03 2.70 15.56
N VAL A 424 28.19 2.03 14.43
CA VAL A 424 27.22 1.08 13.88
C VAL A 424 27.40 -0.34 14.44
N LEU A 425 28.65 -0.79 14.61
CA LEU A 425 29.11 -2.10 15.09
C LEU A 425 28.50 -3.31 14.33
N PRO A 426 28.64 -3.41 12.99
CA PRO A 426 28.01 -4.48 12.21
C PRO A 426 28.39 -5.88 12.71
N ASP A 427 27.50 -6.86 12.53
CA ASP A 427 27.77 -8.26 12.90
C ASP A 427 28.85 -8.89 12.02
N LEU A 428 29.00 -8.37 10.79
CA LEU A 428 30.04 -8.78 9.86
C LEU A 428 30.58 -7.57 9.08
N LEU A 429 31.88 -7.31 9.18
CA LEU A 429 32.58 -6.35 8.33
C LEU A 429 33.21 -7.07 7.14
N VAL A 430 32.90 -6.62 5.93
CA VAL A 430 33.39 -7.22 4.68
C VAL A 430 34.22 -6.22 3.90
N LYS A 431 35.37 -6.67 3.39
CA LYS A 431 36.21 -5.90 2.47
C LYS A 431 36.60 -6.73 1.27
N GLY A 432 36.55 -6.13 0.08
CA GLY A 432 37.07 -6.75 -1.14
C GLY A 432 38.56 -6.47 -1.30
N GLY A 433 39.31 -7.46 -1.81
CA GLY A 433 40.72 -7.33 -2.20
C GLY A 433 41.67 -8.15 -1.35
N ASP A 434 42.97 -7.88 -1.45
CA ASP A 434 44.03 -8.67 -0.80
C ASP A 434 44.42 -8.13 0.60
N TYR A 435 43.44 -7.64 1.35
CA TYR A 435 43.66 -7.13 2.70
C TYR A 435 43.80 -8.29 3.70
N LYS A 436 44.58 -8.09 4.76
CA LYS A 436 44.45 -8.93 5.96
C LYS A 436 43.31 -8.41 6.82
N PRO A 437 42.49 -9.27 7.45
CA PRO A 437 41.40 -8.83 8.31
C PRO A 437 41.82 -7.83 9.40
N GLU A 438 43.01 -8.01 9.98
CA GLU A 438 43.60 -7.11 10.98
C GLU A 438 43.88 -5.69 10.48
N ASP A 439 44.19 -5.51 9.19
CA ASP A 439 44.52 -4.20 8.60
C ASP A 439 43.28 -3.41 8.15
N ILE A 440 42.07 -3.96 8.34
CA ILE A 440 40.81 -3.30 7.94
C ILE A 440 40.39 -2.32 9.03
N ALA A 441 40.28 -1.04 8.67
CA ALA A 441 39.76 0.00 9.57
C ALA A 441 38.37 -0.39 10.14
N GLY A 442 38.27 -0.47 11.47
CA GLY A 442 37.07 -0.93 12.18
C GLY A 442 37.09 -2.40 12.63
N SER A 443 38.16 -3.15 12.35
CA SER A 443 38.27 -4.59 12.68
C SER A 443 38.28 -4.85 14.19
N GLU A 444 39.08 -4.09 14.94
CA GLU A 444 39.22 -4.21 16.39
C GLU A 444 37.88 -3.96 17.11
N GLU A 445 37.14 -2.93 16.70
CA GLU A 445 35.85 -2.58 17.30
C GLU A 445 34.78 -3.63 17.02
N VAL A 446 34.75 -4.19 15.79
CA VAL A 446 33.80 -5.24 15.40
C VAL A 446 34.07 -6.52 16.20
N TRP A 447 35.34 -6.94 16.34
CA TRP A 447 35.68 -8.11 17.14
C TRP A 447 35.39 -7.91 18.63
N ALA A 448 35.69 -6.72 19.19
CA ALA A 448 35.39 -6.40 20.57
C ALA A 448 33.88 -6.42 20.86
N ALA A 449 33.05 -6.09 19.87
CA ALA A 449 31.58 -6.17 19.94
C ALA A 449 31.01 -7.58 19.66
N GLY A 450 31.87 -8.58 19.37
CA GLY A 450 31.47 -9.96 19.09
C GLY A 450 31.09 -10.25 17.63
N GLY A 451 31.35 -9.33 16.71
CA GLY A 451 31.20 -9.52 15.27
C GLY A 451 32.40 -10.21 14.62
N ASP A 452 32.33 -10.42 13.31
CA ASP A 452 33.37 -11.07 12.49
C ASP A 452 33.87 -10.14 11.36
N VAL A 453 35.06 -10.40 10.83
CA VAL A 453 35.66 -9.62 9.74
C VAL A 453 36.10 -10.56 8.63
N ARG A 454 35.63 -10.33 7.40
CA ARG A 454 35.92 -11.19 6.24
C ARG A 454 36.42 -10.43 5.04
N VAL A 455 37.33 -11.08 4.33
CA VAL A 455 37.87 -10.59 3.08
C VAL A 455 37.28 -11.43 1.95
N LEU A 456 36.69 -10.78 0.95
CA LEU A 456 36.17 -11.44 -0.24
C LEU A 456 37.11 -11.20 -1.42
N ASN A 457 37.40 -12.28 -2.14
CA ASN A 457 38.18 -12.20 -3.38
C ASN A 457 37.37 -11.47 -4.45
N PHE A 458 38.01 -10.55 -5.18
CA PHE A 458 37.41 -9.97 -6.38
C PHE A 458 37.39 -10.99 -7.52
N GLU A 459 36.37 -10.95 -8.38
CA GLU A 459 36.45 -11.61 -9.68
C GLU A 459 37.53 -10.91 -10.54
N ASP A 460 38.44 -11.70 -11.11
CA ASP A 460 39.58 -11.21 -11.89
C ASP A 460 39.15 -10.38 -13.11
N GLY A 461 39.79 -9.22 -13.30
CA GLY A 461 39.84 -8.53 -14.60
C GLY A 461 39.09 -7.19 -14.75
N CYS A 462 38.32 -6.73 -13.77
CA CYS A 462 37.59 -5.45 -13.85
C CYS A 462 37.95 -4.49 -12.70
N SER A 463 38.66 -3.40 -13.00
CA SER A 463 38.86 -2.28 -12.04
C SER A 463 38.54 -0.95 -12.69
N THR A 464 37.97 -0.01 -11.93
CA THR A 464 37.68 1.35 -12.42
C THR A 464 38.91 2.04 -13.00
N SER A 465 40.09 1.82 -12.40
CA SER A 465 41.35 2.38 -12.89
C SER A 465 41.74 1.82 -14.26
N ASN A 466 41.51 0.51 -14.49
CA ASN A 466 41.77 -0.12 -15.77
C ASN A 466 40.81 0.39 -16.85
N ILE A 467 39.52 0.56 -16.54
CA ILE A 467 38.54 1.13 -17.47
C ILE A 467 38.95 2.54 -17.91
N ILE A 468 39.36 3.40 -16.98
CA ILE A 468 39.81 4.77 -17.30
C ILE A 468 41.11 4.76 -18.10
N LYS A 469 42.06 3.88 -17.75
CA LYS A 469 43.30 3.72 -18.50
C LYS A 469 43.00 3.29 -19.94
N THR A 470 42.12 2.31 -20.15
CA THR A 470 41.68 1.87 -21.48
C THR A 470 40.99 2.98 -22.27
N ILE A 471 40.18 3.83 -21.63
CA ILE A 471 39.57 5.00 -22.29
C ILE A 471 40.65 6.00 -22.73
N ARG A 472 41.65 6.28 -21.89
CA ARG A 472 42.76 7.20 -22.20
C ARG A 472 43.76 6.65 -23.23
N GLU A 473 43.87 5.33 -23.37
CA GLU A 473 44.77 4.68 -24.34
C GLU A 473 44.09 4.44 -25.71
N ARG A 474 42.75 4.52 -25.79
CA ARG A 474 41.96 4.33 -27.02
C ARG A 474 41.46 5.64 -27.65
N GLY A 475 41.63 6.78 -26.97
CA GLY A 475 41.39 8.12 -27.51
C GLY A 475 42.71 8.81 -27.78
#